data_AF-A0A1F9LTG0-F1
#
_entry.id   AF-A0A1F9LTG0-F1
#
_cell.length_a   1.000
_cell.length_b   1.000
_cell.length_c   1.000
_cell.angle_alpha   90.00
_cell.angle_beta   90.00
_cell.angle_gamma   90.00
#
_symmetry.space_group_name_H-M   'P 1'
#
loop_
_entity.id
_entity.type
_entity.pdbx_description
1 polymer ?
#
loop_
_entity_poly.entity_id
_entity_poly.type
_entity_poly.pdbx_seq_one_letter_code
_entity_poly.pdbx_strand_id
1 'polypeptide(L)'
;MASTNLSQGQQDHTTLLNHLRYTDLAIDGQDFEELYRRFQTMSSFFTNDLERHFDLEERLLFPAALFKTDNLEVIRLVLSLQADHAVLQLQAAYLVRQAEKGWEDMDDGAVADFFLLLSSHVRKEASLLYPWLEERDEVIEHVVSRS
;
A
#
# COMPACT_ATOMS: atom_id res chain seq x y z
N MET A 1 7.65 -9.21 19.29
CA MET A 1 7.16 -7.93 18.75
C MET A 1 7.32 -7.88 17.22
N ALA A 2 8.47 -8.27 16.65
CA ALA A 2 8.66 -8.35 15.19
C ALA A 2 7.59 -9.17 14.44
N SER A 3 7.31 -10.38 14.92
CA SER A 3 6.27 -11.26 14.35
C SER A 3 4.85 -10.66 14.43
N THR A 4 4.59 -9.79 15.41
CA THR A 4 3.31 -9.07 15.55
C THR A 4 3.15 -7.97 14.50
N ASN A 5 4.23 -7.26 14.16
CA ASN A 5 4.20 -6.19 13.15
C ASN A 5 4.05 -6.75 11.73
N LEU A 6 4.71 -7.88 11.42
CA LEU A 6 4.54 -8.58 10.14
C LEU A 6 3.07 -9.07 9.99
N SER A 7 2.52 -9.64 11.06
CA SER A 7 1.13 -10.13 11.06
C SER A 7 0.09 -9.01 10.88
N GLN A 8 0.35 -7.80 11.40
CA GLN A 8 -0.53 -6.65 11.22
C GLN A 8 -0.46 -6.12 9.78
N GLY A 9 0.74 -5.96 9.21
CA GLY A 9 0.90 -5.55 7.81
C GLY A 9 0.22 -6.51 6.83
N GLN A 10 0.35 -7.82 7.08
CA GLN A 10 -0.36 -8.85 6.30
C GLN A 10 -1.89 -8.78 6.43
N GLN A 11 -2.42 -8.43 7.61
CA GLN A 11 -3.86 -8.21 7.82
C GLN A 11 -4.36 -6.95 7.13
N ASP A 12 -3.60 -5.85 7.19
CA ASP A 12 -3.89 -4.61 6.48
C ASP A 12 -3.95 -4.89 4.97
N HIS A 13 -2.99 -5.64 4.43
CA HIS A 13 -2.97 -6.05 3.03
C HIS A 13 -4.10 -6.99 2.64
N THR A 14 -4.49 -7.92 3.51
CA THR A 14 -5.67 -8.76 3.26
C THR A 14 -6.93 -7.91 3.13
N THR A 15 -7.07 -6.90 3.99
CA THR A 15 -8.19 -5.96 3.95
C THR A 15 -8.15 -5.12 2.67
N LEU A 16 -7.00 -4.54 2.33
CA LEU A 16 -6.80 -3.80 1.09
C LEU A 16 -7.11 -4.65 -0.14
N LEU A 17 -6.56 -5.86 -0.24
CA LEU A 17 -6.80 -6.79 -1.36
C LEU A 17 -8.28 -7.14 -1.52
N ASN A 18 -9.02 -7.33 -0.41
CA ASN A 18 -10.46 -7.56 -0.48
C ASN A 18 -11.22 -6.35 -1.04
N HIS A 19 -10.79 -5.13 -0.71
CA HIS A 19 -11.35 -3.90 -1.28
C HIS A 19 -10.90 -3.65 -2.73
N LEU A 20 -9.71 -4.11 -3.12
CA LEU A 20 -9.14 -3.93 -4.46
C LEU A 20 -9.57 -5.02 -5.45
N ARG A 21 -10.09 -6.15 -4.96
CA ARG A 21 -10.50 -7.30 -5.80
C ARG A 21 -11.46 -6.94 -6.94
N TYR A 22 -12.26 -5.89 -6.77
CA TYR A 22 -13.24 -5.47 -7.77
C TYR A 22 -12.94 -4.11 -8.39
N THR A 23 -11.84 -3.45 -8.02
CA THR A 23 -11.50 -2.15 -8.59
C THR A 23 -11.11 -2.28 -10.05
N ASP A 24 -10.36 -3.34 -10.42
CA ASP A 24 -9.99 -3.60 -11.82
C ASP A 24 -11.25 -3.75 -12.70
N LEU A 25 -12.25 -4.50 -12.23
CA LEU A 25 -13.52 -4.69 -12.96
C LEU A 25 -14.34 -3.39 -13.05
N ALA A 26 -14.35 -2.59 -11.98
CA ALA A 26 -15.04 -1.30 -11.97
C ALA A 26 -14.35 -0.30 -12.91
N ILE A 27 -13.02 -0.29 -12.97
CA ILE A 27 -12.25 0.55 -13.90
C ILE A 27 -12.53 0.13 -15.36
N ASP A 28 -12.42 -1.16 -15.67
CA ASP A 28 -12.68 -1.69 -17.02
C ASP A 28 -14.13 -1.46 -17.47
N GLY A 29 -15.08 -1.57 -16.53
CA GLY A 29 -16.50 -1.30 -16.74
C GLY A 29 -16.88 0.19 -16.71
N GLN A 30 -15.93 1.09 -16.43
CA GLN A 30 -16.17 2.51 -16.19
C GLN A 30 -17.26 2.78 -15.13
N ASP A 31 -17.36 1.90 -14.13
CA ASP A 31 -18.27 2.00 -12.99
C ASP A 31 -17.64 2.87 -11.89
N PHE A 32 -17.58 4.18 -12.16
CA PHE A 32 -17.00 5.14 -11.23
C PHE A 32 -17.81 5.26 -9.93
N GLU A 33 -19.12 5.00 -9.96
CA GLU A 33 -19.95 5.00 -8.75
C GLU A 33 -19.48 3.93 -7.74
N GLU A 34 -19.15 2.73 -8.22
CA GLU A 34 -18.56 1.70 -7.37
C GLU A 34 -17.16 2.08 -6.86
N LEU A 35 -16.33 2.71 -7.69
CA LEU A 35 -15.01 3.21 -7.25
C LEU A 35 -15.15 4.27 -6.15
N TYR A 36 -16.11 5.19 -6.28
CA TYR A 36 -16.43 6.18 -5.25
C TYR A 36 -16.89 5.53 -3.95
N ARG A 37 -17.80 4.55 -4.03
CA ARG A 37 -18.30 3.81 -2.85
C ARG A 37 -17.17 3.08 -2.14
N ARG A 38 -16.21 2.51 -2.89
CA ARG A 38 -15.01 1.89 -2.32
C ARG A 38 -14.09 2.91 -1.69
N PHE A 39 -13.84 4.03 -2.36
CA PHE A 39 -13.02 5.09 -1.80
C PHE A 39 -13.63 5.65 -0.51
N GLN A 40 -14.95 5.86 -0.45
CA GLN A 40 -15.69 6.22 0.77
C GLN A 40 -15.43 5.24 1.90
N THR A 41 -15.60 3.95 1.61
CA THR A 41 -15.40 2.88 2.60
C THR A 41 -13.97 2.86 3.15
N MET A 42 -12.99 3.23 2.31
CA MET A 42 -11.57 3.25 2.66
C MET A 42 -11.06 4.63 3.11
N SER A 43 -11.87 5.67 3.05
CA SER A 43 -11.43 7.05 3.31
C SER A 43 -10.86 7.24 4.72
N SER A 44 -11.43 6.54 5.71
CA SER A 44 -10.91 6.51 7.08
C SER A 44 -9.52 5.85 7.14
N PHE A 45 -9.31 4.75 6.42
CA PHE A 45 -8.01 4.11 6.31
C PHE A 45 -6.99 5.03 5.63
N PHE A 46 -7.35 5.66 4.51
CA PHE A 46 -6.45 6.60 3.81
C PHE A 46 -6.09 7.82 4.64
N THR A 47 -6.98 8.26 5.53
CA THR A 47 -6.75 9.43 6.38
C THR A 47 -5.96 9.10 7.63
N ASN A 48 -6.17 7.92 8.23
CA ASN A 48 -5.66 7.62 9.58
C ASN A 48 -4.60 6.52 9.63
N ASP A 49 -4.60 5.60 8.67
CA ASP A 49 -3.80 4.36 8.76
C ASP A 49 -2.78 4.22 7.63
N LEU A 50 -3.03 4.77 6.44
CA LEU A 50 -2.13 4.63 5.29
C LEU A 50 -0.73 5.19 5.58
N GLU A 51 -0.64 6.39 6.18
CA GLU A 51 0.65 6.98 6.54
C GLU A 51 1.39 6.15 7.59
N ARG A 52 0.67 5.64 8.60
CA ARG A 52 1.24 4.77 9.63
C ARG A 52 1.73 3.45 9.06
N HIS A 53 1.00 2.90 8.09
CA HIS A 53 1.38 1.69 7.37
C HIS A 53 2.70 1.91 6.63
N PHE A 54 2.77 2.95 5.78
CA PHE A 54 3.99 3.29 5.06
C PHE A 54 5.18 3.61 5.98
N ASP A 55 4.97 4.34 7.09
CA ASP A 55 6.03 4.62 8.06
C ASP A 55 6.60 3.34 8.69
N LEU A 56 5.73 2.36 8.99
CA LEU A 56 6.17 1.06 9.51
C LEU A 56 7.03 0.32 8.48
N GLU A 57 6.60 0.29 7.23
CA GLU A 57 7.35 -0.39 6.17
C GLU A 57 8.69 0.29 5.91
N GLU A 58 8.71 1.61 5.81
CA GLU A 58 9.93 2.38 5.55
C GLU A 58 10.93 2.34 6.70
N ARG A 59 10.47 2.27 7.95
CA ARG A 59 11.36 2.20 9.12
C ARG A 59 11.83 0.80 9.44
N LEU A 60 11.03 -0.22 9.17
CA LEU A 60 11.31 -1.58 9.62
C LEU A 60 11.47 -2.57 8.47
N LEU A 61 10.46 -2.71 7.60
CA LEU A 61 10.43 -3.77 6.59
C LEU A 61 11.43 -3.53 5.46
N PHE A 62 11.46 -2.32 4.90
CA PHE A 62 12.37 -1.98 3.80
C PHE A 62 13.83 -2.05 4.26
N PRO A 63 14.24 -1.50 5.42
CA PRO A 63 15.59 -1.70 5.94
C PRO A 63 15.93 -3.18 6.18
N ALA A 64 14.99 -3.98 6.67
CA ALA A 64 15.20 -5.42 6.83
C ALA A 64 15.41 -6.13 5.50
N ALA A 65 14.61 -5.81 4.46
CA ALA A 65 14.77 -6.35 3.12
C ALA A 65 16.12 -5.98 2.49
N LEU A 66 16.62 -4.77 2.80
CA LEU A 66 17.90 -4.25 2.31
C LEU A 66 19.10 -4.71 3.14
N PHE A 67 18.91 -5.21 4.36
CA PHE A 67 20.00 -5.55 5.25
C PHE A 67 20.85 -6.70 4.69
N LYS A 68 22.11 -6.39 4.38
CA LYS A 68 23.08 -7.33 3.78
C LYS A 68 22.57 -8.03 2.51
N THR A 69 21.66 -7.39 1.77
CA THR A 69 21.22 -7.90 0.47
C THR A 69 22.15 -7.38 -0.63
N ASP A 70 22.57 -8.27 -1.53
CA ASP A 70 23.21 -7.93 -2.81
C ASP A 70 22.24 -8.14 -4.00
N ASN A 71 21.01 -8.56 -3.72
CA ASN A 71 19.99 -8.77 -4.74
C ASN A 71 19.48 -7.41 -5.28
N LEU A 72 19.93 -7.06 -6.48
CA LEU A 72 19.54 -5.82 -7.17
C LEU A 72 18.03 -5.73 -7.45
N GLU A 73 17.33 -6.85 -7.62
CA GLU A 73 15.89 -6.85 -7.86
C GLU A 73 15.13 -6.40 -6.61
N VAL A 74 15.55 -6.84 -5.43
CA VAL A 74 14.96 -6.42 -4.14
C VAL A 74 15.24 -4.96 -3.87
N ILE A 75 16.47 -4.50 -4.16
CA ILE A 75 16.81 -3.07 -4.02
C ILE A 75 15.91 -2.21 -4.91
N ARG A 76 15.72 -2.60 -6.19
CA ARG A 76 14.83 -1.89 -7.12
C ARG A 76 13.37 -1.96 -6.68
N LEU A 77 12.93 -3.10 -6.16
CA LEU A 77 11.57 -3.27 -5.63
C LEU A 77 11.31 -2.29 -4.49
N VAL A 78 12.19 -2.26 -3.48
CA VAL A 78 12.05 -1.34 -2.33
C VAL A 78 12.03 0.13 -2.78
N LEU A 79 12.94 0.53 -3.67
CA LEU A 79 12.95 1.90 -4.21
C LEU A 79 11.67 2.24 -4.98
N SER A 80 11.12 1.28 -5.72
CA SER A 80 9.83 1.47 -6.42
C SER A 80 8.68 1.60 -5.43
N LEU A 81 8.64 0.80 -4.36
CA LEU A 81 7.57 0.87 -3.35
C LEU A 81 7.60 2.20 -2.60
N GLN A 82 8.79 2.68 -2.22
CA GLN A 82 8.96 4.02 -1.64
C GLN A 82 8.48 5.15 -2.57
N ALA A 83 8.75 5.03 -3.87
CA ALA A 83 8.26 6.00 -4.85
C ALA A 83 6.73 5.95 -4.96
N ASP A 84 6.12 4.76 -4.93
CA ASP A 84 4.68 4.60 -4.92
C ASP A 84 4.05 5.25 -3.67
N HIS A 85 4.65 5.09 -2.48
CA HIS A 85 4.15 5.70 -1.24
C HIS A 85 3.93 7.20 -1.38
N ALA A 86 4.94 7.90 -1.90
CA ALA A 86 4.87 9.34 -2.11
C ALA A 86 3.72 9.73 -3.06
N VAL A 87 3.55 8.99 -4.15
CA VAL A 87 2.47 9.25 -5.13
C VAL A 87 1.09 8.94 -4.52
N LEU A 88 0.95 7.78 -3.85
CA LEU A 88 -0.27 7.35 -3.19
C LEU A 88 -0.71 8.32 -2.09
N GLN A 89 0.22 8.82 -1.27
CA GLN A 89 -0.08 9.82 -0.24
C GLN A 89 -0.60 11.12 -0.87
N LEU A 90 0.05 11.61 -1.93
CA LEU A 90 -0.37 12.83 -2.63
C LEU A 90 -1.75 12.67 -3.28
N GLN A 91 -1.99 11.54 -3.95
CA GLN A 91 -3.27 11.23 -4.59
C GLN A 91 -4.37 11.03 -3.55
N ALA A 92 -4.13 10.28 -2.47
CA ALA A 92 -5.09 10.08 -1.39
C ALA A 92 -5.50 11.42 -0.77
N ALA A 93 -4.54 12.28 -0.44
CA ALA A 93 -4.82 13.60 0.12
C ALA A 93 -5.60 14.50 -0.86
N TYR A 94 -5.30 14.41 -2.15
CA TYR A 94 -6.08 15.11 -3.19
C TYR A 94 -7.53 14.61 -3.25
N LEU A 95 -7.72 13.29 -3.32
CA LEU A 95 -9.04 12.67 -3.44
C LEU A 95 -9.90 12.90 -2.18
N VAL A 96 -9.31 12.87 -0.98
CA VAL A 96 -10.01 13.22 0.26
C VAL A 96 -10.51 14.66 0.21
N ARG A 97 -9.68 15.62 -0.22
CA ARG A 97 -10.10 17.03 -0.37
C ARG A 97 -11.18 17.25 -1.43
N GLN A 98 -11.22 16.42 -2.47
CA GLN A 98 -12.30 16.49 -3.47
C GLN A 98 -13.59 15.89 -2.91
N ALA A 99 -13.49 14.75 -2.21
CA ALA A 99 -14.63 14.12 -1.53
C ALA A 99 -15.30 15.06 -0.51
N GLU A 100 -14.55 15.93 0.17
CA GLU A 100 -15.08 16.96 1.07
C GLU A 100 -15.95 18.01 0.36
N LYS A 101 -15.76 18.25 -0.94
CA LYS A 101 -16.57 19.18 -1.74
C LYS A 101 -17.83 18.52 -2.32
N GLY A 102 -17.76 17.21 -2.55
CA GLY A 102 -18.84 16.42 -3.12
C GLY A 102 -18.29 15.36 -4.08
N TRP A 103 -18.88 14.17 -4.06
CA TRP A 103 -18.44 13.04 -4.89
C TRP A 103 -18.66 13.26 -6.39
N GLU A 104 -19.65 14.09 -6.73
CA GLU A 104 -19.95 14.49 -8.11
C GLU A 104 -18.85 15.37 -8.73
N ASP A 105 -18.01 15.99 -7.89
CA ASP A 105 -16.89 16.86 -8.31
C ASP A 105 -15.54 16.14 -8.32
N MET A 106 -15.53 14.84 -8.06
CA MET A 106 -14.31 14.06 -8.13
C MET A 106 -13.90 13.79 -9.58
N ASP A 107 -12.59 13.73 -9.80
CA ASP A 107 -12.02 13.40 -11.10
C ASP A 107 -11.97 11.87 -11.24
N ASP A 108 -12.87 11.33 -12.07
CA ASP A 108 -12.97 9.90 -12.42
C ASP A 108 -11.61 9.30 -12.78
N GLY A 109 -10.79 10.03 -13.56
CA GLY A 109 -9.47 9.59 -13.98
C GLY A 109 -8.50 9.51 -12.80
N ALA A 110 -8.51 10.51 -11.93
CA ALA A 110 -7.67 10.52 -10.73
C ALA A 110 -8.02 9.38 -9.75
N VAL A 111 -9.31 9.04 -9.63
CA VAL A 111 -9.75 7.90 -8.80
C VAL A 111 -9.31 6.58 -9.40
N ALA A 112 -9.49 6.38 -10.70
CA ALA A 112 -9.04 5.18 -11.38
C ALA A 112 -7.51 5.00 -11.26
N ASP A 113 -6.74 6.05 -11.54
CA ASP A 113 -5.28 6.03 -11.45
C ASP A 113 -4.80 5.68 -10.04
N PHE A 114 -5.45 6.24 -9.01
CA PHE A 114 -5.14 5.93 -7.62
C PHE A 114 -5.38 4.45 -7.29
N PHE A 115 -6.53 3.88 -7.68
CA PHE A 115 -6.83 2.48 -7.41
C PHE A 115 -5.95 1.52 -8.22
N LEU A 116 -5.57 1.88 -9.46
CA LEU A 116 -4.61 1.11 -10.25
C LEU A 116 -3.23 1.08 -9.59
N LEU A 117 -2.75 2.23 -9.13
CA LEU A 117 -1.47 2.31 -8.44
C LEU A 117 -1.51 1.53 -7.12
N LEU A 118 -2.55 1.70 -6.32
CA LEU A 118 -2.72 0.99 -5.05
C LEU A 118 -2.82 -0.53 -5.25
N SER A 119 -3.55 -0.99 -6.25
CA SER A 119 -3.65 -2.41 -6.62
C SER A 119 -2.28 -2.96 -7.05
N SER A 120 -1.54 -2.24 -7.89
CA SER A 120 -0.19 -2.63 -8.31
C SER A 120 0.78 -2.69 -7.14
N HIS A 121 0.73 -1.69 -6.25
CA HIS A 121 1.58 -1.56 -5.07
C HIS A 121 1.39 -2.75 -4.11
N VAL A 122 0.16 -2.98 -3.66
CA VAL A 122 -0.16 -4.08 -2.74
C VAL A 122 0.19 -5.44 -3.35
N ARG A 123 0.04 -5.62 -4.67
CA ARG A 123 0.47 -6.85 -5.35
C ARG A 123 1.99 -7.04 -5.31
N LYS A 124 2.77 -5.97 -5.52
CA LYS A 124 4.24 -6.04 -5.44
C LYS A 124 4.69 -6.47 -4.04
N GLU A 125 4.05 -5.94 -3.00
CA GLU A 125 4.39 -6.32 -1.62
C GLU A 125 4.00 -7.77 -1.31
N ALA A 126 2.75 -8.14 -1.58
CA ALA A 126 2.24 -9.46 -1.24
C ALA A 126 2.89 -10.59 -2.05
N SER A 127 3.26 -10.35 -3.31
CA SER A 127 3.82 -11.39 -4.18
C SER A 127 5.33 -11.42 -4.26
N LEU A 128 6.03 -10.33 -3.90
CA LEU A 128 7.48 -10.23 -4.03
C LEU A 128 8.17 -9.90 -2.70
N LEU A 129 7.77 -8.81 -2.03
CA LEU A 129 8.48 -8.33 -0.85
C LEU A 129 8.27 -9.24 0.37
N TYR A 130 7.03 -9.56 0.71
CA TYR A 130 6.72 -10.36 1.90
C TYR A 130 7.26 -11.79 1.79
N PRO A 131 7.11 -12.51 0.66
CA PRO A 131 7.77 -13.81 0.49
C PRO A 131 9.28 -13.73 0.66
N TRP A 132 9.93 -12.68 0.13
CA TRP A 132 11.37 -12.49 0.28
C TRP A 132 11.80 -12.28 1.74
N LEU A 133 10.97 -11.58 2.53
CA LEU A 133 11.21 -11.36 3.96
C LEU A 133 11.00 -12.63 4.79
N GLU A 134 9.98 -13.44 4.48
CA GLU A 134 9.69 -14.71 5.16
C GLU A 134 10.82 -15.74 4.95
N GLU A 135 11.45 -15.76 3.77
CA GLU A 135 12.65 -16.56 3.52
C GLU A 135 13.87 -16.12 4.37
N ARG A 136 13.76 -14.99 5.09
CA ARG A 136 14.85 -14.32 5.81
C ARG A 136 14.45 -13.92 7.24
N ASP A 137 13.59 -14.68 7.90
CA ASP A 137 13.07 -14.40 9.25
C ASP A 137 14.13 -13.94 10.28
N GLU A 138 15.34 -14.51 10.25
CA GLU A 138 16.44 -14.14 11.15
C GLU A 138 16.89 -12.67 11.03
N VAL A 139 16.74 -12.07 9.84
CA VAL A 139 17.12 -10.67 9.57
C VAL A 139 16.13 -9.70 10.19
N ILE A 140 14.84 -10.04 10.17
CA ILE A 140 13.76 -9.21 10.72
C ILE A 140 13.93 -9.08 12.24
N GLU A 141 14.25 -10.18 12.93
CA GLU A 141 14.53 -10.14 14.38
C GLU A 141 15.74 -9.26 14.72
N HIS A 142 16.78 -9.27 13.87
CA HIS A 142 17.99 -8.49 14.08
C HIS A 142 17.77 -6.98 13.93
N VAL A 143 16.97 -6.56 12.95
CA VAL A 143 16.66 -5.14 12.73
C VAL A 143 15.69 -4.63 13.80
N VAL A 144 14.65 -5.40 14.13
CA VAL A 144 13.65 -5.00 15.13
C VAL A 144 14.23 -4.95 16.56
N SER A 145 15.21 -5.78 16.90
CA SER A 145 15.85 -5.75 18.22
C SER A 145 16.78 -4.55 18.46
N ARG A 146 17.08 -3.77 17.41
CA ARG A 146 17.98 -2.60 17.46
C ARG A 146 17.28 -1.27 17.17
N SER A 147 15.99 -1.31 16.86
CA SER A 147 15.11 -0.15 16.61
C SER A 147 14.38 0.24 17.89
#